data_AF-A0A953SZI8-F1
#
_entry.id   AF-A0A953SZI8-F1
#
_cell.length_a   1.000
_cell.length_b   1.000
_cell.length_c   1.000
_cell.angle_alpha   90.00
_cell.angle_beta   90.00
_cell.angle_gamma   90.00
#
_symmetry.space_group_name_H-M   'P 1'
#
loop_
_entity.id
_entity.type
_entity.pdbx_description
1 polymer ?
#
loop_
_entity_poly.entity_id
_entity_poly.type
_entity_poly.pdbx_seq_one_letter_code
_entity_poly.pdbx_strand_id
1 'polypeptide(L)'
;METTTANILDVTKLAPPVKHSTIFGRIAELKDGESFIIHNDHDPKPLYYHLQAEHGNTYSWEYLEQGPEWWKVKIGKRAQGSQGTDGNILDLTTLAPPVKHSTFFARIAELKDGESFIIHNDHDPAPLRHQLGHTHQDTIGWEYVEKGPQWWKVKLTKQAPRNNEAGRNILDVTKLPPAVKHSTIFARLADLQEGENLIIHNDHDPAPLRYHLQDEFGDAFGWEYLEQGPEWWKAKITRSITGGHSEGENILDVTKLAPREKHPTIFSRYHALQEGESLTIHNDHDPKPLYYQMQGEMGDVFTWEYMEQGPKWWKVKLTKRPSGEGAETLAEVVTKDMRKAEVFKKYGLDFCCNGHLTVREACAAKGLDVTQVEQELRDADKVQTSTALPYNDWSVDFLADFIVNTHHAFLRKNLPDIGKYAAKVEQVHGQAHPELHQVRQLVDEVIAEFTGHLAEEERNMFPYIKQLVAAKNNVQPLPSSPMVRFSESLEALIKEHVSVGGMLDRINEVTRGYTLPDDACASYTLLFRMLRELEDDTHVHIHLENNILFRKAAELERSLN
;
A
#
# COMPACT_ATOMS: atom_id res chain seq x y z
N MET A 1 -2.87 -42.20 25.66
CA MET A 1 -3.56 -41.46 24.59
C MET A 1 -4.49 -40.47 25.26
N GLU A 2 -3.99 -39.27 25.53
CA GLU A 2 -4.79 -38.11 25.96
C GLU A 2 -4.80 -37.14 24.78
N THR A 3 -5.98 -36.87 24.23
CA THR A 3 -6.21 -35.95 23.13
C THR A 3 -6.17 -34.52 23.65
N THR A 4 -5.14 -33.77 23.26
CA THR A 4 -4.92 -32.35 23.58
C THR A 4 -6.01 -31.47 22.94
N THR A 5 -7.04 -31.12 23.72
CA THR A 5 -8.04 -30.07 23.37
C THR A 5 -7.53 -28.65 23.63
N ALA A 6 -6.29 -28.48 24.11
CA ALA A 6 -5.78 -27.21 24.62
C ALA A 6 -5.30 -26.19 23.57
N ASN A 7 -5.28 -26.54 22.27
CA ASN A 7 -4.63 -25.72 21.25
C ASN A 7 -5.56 -25.23 20.12
N ILE A 8 -6.88 -25.28 20.32
CA ILE A 8 -7.90 -24.80 19.36
C ILE A 8 -8.67 -23.63 20.00
N LEU A 9 -8.64 -22.46 19.36
CA LEU A 9 -9.46 -21.30 19.66
C LEU A 9 -10.73 -21.33 18.79
N ASP A 10 -11.87 -21.58 19.42
CA ASP A 10 -13.17 -21.55 18.75
C ASP A 10 -13.69 -20.11 18.65
N VAL A 11 -13.45 -19.49 17.50
CA VAL A 11 -13.75 -18.07 17.22
C VAL A 11 -15.25 -17.83 17.17
N THR A 12 -16.06 -18.86 16.88
CA THR A 12 -17.53 -18.73 16.83
C THR A 12 -18.16 -18.41 18.17
N LYS A 13 -17.50 -18.78 19.28
CA LYS A 13 -17.96 -18.53 20.65
C LYS A 13 -17.61 -17.13 21.17
N LEU A 14 -16.75 -16.41 20.47
CA LEU A 14 -16.36 -15.06 20.84
C LEU A 14 -17.36 -14.05 20.29
N ALA A 15 -17.67 -13.02 21.06
CA ALA A 15 -18.47 -11.90 20.56
C ALA A 15 -17.69 -11.16 19.46
N PRO A 16 -18.33 -10.72 18.35
CA PRO A 16 -17.65 -10.06 17.24
C PRO A 16 -16.64 -8.96 17.63
N PRO A 17 -16.95 -8.05 18.60
CA PRO A 17 -16.03 -6.97 18.98
C PRO A 17 -14.70 -7.43 19.60
N VAL A 18 -14.66 -8.65 20.16
CA VAL A 18 -13.47 -9.17 20.86
C VAL A 18 -12.76 -10.27 20.09
N LYS A 19 -13.30 -10.73 18.96
CA LYS A 19 -12.72 -11.79 18.13
C LYS A 19 -11.28 -11.47 17.75
N HIS A 20 -11.08 -10.35 17.06
CA HIS A 20 -9.77 -9.95 16.54
C HIS A 20 -8.76 -9.69 17.65
N SER A 21 -9.12 -8.90 18.67
CA SER A 21 -8.22 -8.61 19.78
C SER A 21 -7.79 -9.88 20.53
N THR A 22 -8.68 -10.86 20.70
CA THR A 22 -8.34 -12.15 21.31
C THR A 22 -7.37 -12.95 20.44
N ILE A 23 -7.59 -12.98 19.12
CA ILE A 23 -6.74 -13.74 18.20
C ILE A 23 -5.34 -13.11 18.13
N PHE A 24 -5.23 -11.79 17.96
CA PHE A 24 -3.93 -11.10 17.92
C PHE A 24 -3.19 -11.14 19.26
N GLY A 25 -3.92 -11.03 20.39
CA GLY A 25 -3.32 -11.24 21.71
C GLY A 25 -2.67 -12.62 21.83
N ARG A 26 -3.34 -13.67 21.33
CA ARG A 26 -2.80 -15.03 21.35
C ARG A 26 -1.65 -15.25 20.37
N ILE A 27 -1.64 -14.58 19.22
CA ILE A 27 -0.52 -14.57 18.28
C ILE A 27 0.72 -13.94 18.93
N ALA A 28 0.56 -12.82 19.65
CA ALA A 28 1.65 -12.12 20.31
C ALA A 28 2.32 -12.94 21.43
N GLU A 29 1.58 -13.89 22.03
CA GLU A 29 2.09 -14.80 23.07
C GLU A 29 2.88 -16.00 22.51
N LEU A 30 2.85 -16.24 21.19
CA LEU A 30 3.54 -17.38 20.58
C LEU A 30 5.07 -17.25 20.66
N LYS A 31 5.72 -18.32 21.14
CA LYS A 31 7.17 -18.48 21.01
C LYS A 31 7.55 -19.07 19.66
N ASP A 32 8.82 -18.95 19.29
CA ASP A 32 9.32 -19.43 18.00
C ASP A 32 9.07 -20.95 17.86
N GLY A 33 8.43 -21.34 16.75
CA GLY A 33 8.01 -22.73 16.50
C GLY A 33 6.67 -23.13 17.12
N GLU A 34 6.07 -22.31 17.99
CA GLU A 34 4.73 -22.58 18.53
C GLU A 34 3.63 -22.26 17.52
N SER A 35 2.49 -22.92 17.66
CA SER A 35 1.31 -22.69 16.85
C SER A 35 0.03 -22.99 17.62
N PHE A 36 -1.09 -22.41 17.20
CA PHE A 36 -2.43 -22.75 17.64
C PHE A 36 -3.38 -22.80 16.44
N ILE A 37 -4.56 -23.36 16.62
CA ILE A 37 -5.57 -23.50 15.57
C ILE A 37 -6.74 -22.57 15.88
N ILE A 38 -7.20 -21.77 14.92
CA ILE A 38 -8.50 -21.11 14.98
C ILE A 38 -9.56 -21.96 14.28
N HIS A 39 -10.75 -21.99 14.85
CA HIS A 39 -11.94 -22.62 14.28
C HIS A 39 -13.01 -21.55 14.07
N ASN A 40 -13.48 -21.39 12.83
CA ASN A 40 -14.38 -20.31 12.43
C ASN A 40 -15.49 -20.82 11.47
N ASP A 41 -16.60 -20.09 11.41
CA ASP A 41 -17.78 -20.37 10.58
C ASP A 41 -17.74 -19.73 9.18
N HIS A 42 -16.66 -19.03 8.87
CA HIS A 42 -16.36 -18.43 7.56
C HIS A 42 -14.85 -18.37 7.35
N ASP A 43 -14.41 -18.10 6.12
CA ASP A 43 -13.00 -18.01 5.78
C ASP A 43 -12.33 -16.84 6.54
N PRO A 44 -11.32 -17.09 7.41
CA PRO A 44 -10.59 -16.05 8.12
C PRO A 44 -9.50 -15.37 7.25
N LYS A 45 -9.59 -15.44 5.91
CA LYS A 45 -8.73 -14.71 4.97
C LYS A 45 -8.45 -13.23 5.32
N PRO A 46 -9.39 -12.42 5.83
CA PRO A 46 -9.09 -11.05 6.25
C PRO A 46 -8.03 -10.97 7.35
N LEU A 47 -8.11 -11.89 8.32
CA LEU A 47 -7.14 -11.99 9.41
C LEU A 47 -5.75 -12.38 8.89
N TYR A 48 -5.67 -13.21 7.86
CA TYR A 48 -4.40 -13.53 7.20
C TYR A 48 -3.74 -12.28 6.61
N TYR A 49 -4.48 -11.48 5.84
CA TYR A 49 -3.93 -10.26 5.25
C TYR A 49 -3.51 -9.24 6.30
N HIS A 50 -4.31 -9.08 7.37
CA HIS A 50 -3.96 -8.22 8.49
C HIS A 50 -2.66 -8.71 9.16
N LEU A 51 -2.56 -9.99 9.50
CA LEU A 51 -1.37 -10.60 10.09
C LEU A 51 -0.12 -10.40 9.21
N GLN A 52 -0.26 -10.57 7.89
CA GLN A 52 0.83 -10.35 6.93
C GLN A 52 1.22 -8.88 6.80
N ALA A 53 0.25 -7.96 6.84
CA ALA A 53 0.51 -6.52 6.74
C ALA A 53 1.25 -6.00 7.98
N GLU A 54 0.89 -6.45 9.18
CA GLU A 54 1.51 -5.98 10.43
C GLU A 54 2.79 -6.73 10.80
N HIS A 55 2.95 -8.00 10.38
CA HIS A 55 4.04 -8.84 10.86
C HIS A 55 4.86 -9.56 9.76
N GLY A 56 4.52 -9.33 8.48
CA GLY A 56 5.19 -9.98 7.35
C GLY A 56 5.25 -11.50 7.48
N ASN A 57 6.35 -12.11 7.02
CA ASN A 57 6.54 -13.57 7.03
C ASN A 57 6.87 -14.16 8.42
N THR A 58 6.72 -13.39 9.51
CA THR A 58 7.03 -13.85 10.87
C THR A 58 6.15 -15.03 11.29
N TYR A 59 4.91 -15.07 10.81
CA TYR A 59 3.95 -16.11 11.15
C TYR A 59 3.60 -17.00 9.94
N SER A 60 3.38 -18.29 10.18
CA SER A 60 2.83 -19.23 9.22
C SER A 60 1.31 -19.28 9.31
N TRP A 61 0.67 -19.59 8.18
CA TRP A 61 -0.77 -19.72 8.03
C TRP A 61 -1.09 -20.98 7.22
N GLU A 62 -1.75 -21.95 7.83
CA GLU A 62 -2.04 -23.25 7.23
C GLU A 62 -3.52 -23.59 7.39
N TYR A 63 -4.23 -23.74 6.27
CA TYR A 63 -5.62 -24.23 6.30
C TYR A 63 -5.63 -25.74 6.55
N LEU A 64 -6.20 -26.15 7.68
CA LEU A 64 -6.45 -27.54 8.02
C LEU A 64 -7.80 -28.04 7.51
N GLU A 65 -8.78 -27.15 7.38
CA GLU A 65 -10.14 -27.44 6.88
C GLU A 65 -10.69 -26.19 6.18
N GLN A 66 -11.33 -26.36 5.01
CA GLN A 66 -11.81 -25.27 4.16
C GLN A 66 -13.26 -25.51 3.70
N GLY A 67 -14.21 -25.07 4.50
CA GLY A 67 -15.62 -24.87 4.12
C GLY A 67 -16.36 -26.11 3.58
N PRO A 68 -17.66 -25.95 3.23
CA PRO A 68 -18.44 -24.72 3.27
C PRO A 68 -18.97 -24.34 4.67
N GLU A 69 -18.96 -25.27 5.63
CA GLU A 69 -19.50 -25.02 6.98
C GLU A 69 -18.45 -24.59 8.00
N TRP A 70 -17.23 -25.10 7.90
CA TRP A 70 -16.20 -24.91 8.92
C TRP A 70 -14.83 -24.62 8.32
N TRP A 71 -14.10 -23.73 8.99
CA TRP A 71 -12.74 -23.36 8.62
C TRP A 71 -11.83 -23.57 9.81
N LYS A 72 -10.78 -24.38 9.63
CA LYS A 72 -9.73 -24.57 10.63
C LYS A 72 -8.43 -24.06 10.06
N VAL A 73 -7.81 -23.12 10.75
CA VAL A 73 -6.52 -22.55 10.32
C VAL A 73 -5.54 -22.66 11.46
N LYS A 74 -4.36 -23.22 11.19
CA LYS A 74 -3.24 -23.24 12.11
C LYS A 74 -2.35 -22.02 11.84
N ILE A 75 -2.11 -21.25 12.91
CA ILE A 75 -1.27 -20.06 12.91
C ILE A 75 -0.05 -20.38 13.77
N GLY A 76 1.16 -20.19 13.25
CA GLY A 76 2.40 -20.47 13.99
C GLY A 76 3.47 -19.39 13.81
N LYS A 77 4.49 -19.36 14.65
CA LYS A 77 5.62 -18.41 14.54
C LYS A 77 6.84 -19.10 13.92
N ARG A 78 7.39 -18.56 12.83
CA ARG A 78 8.52 -19.17 12.10
C ARG A 78 9.85 -18.92 12.82
N ALA A 79 10.76 -19.90 12.79
CA ALA A 79 12.15 -19.76 13.24
C ALA A 79 13.04 -19.23 12.09
N GLN A 80 14.05 -18.39 12.37
CA GLN A 80 14.86 -17.71 11.35
C GLN A 80 15.93 -18.62 10.67
N GLY A 81 16.04 -18.50 9.33
CA GLY A 81 17.08 -19.08 8.43
C GLY A 81 16.48 -20.07 7.42
N SER A 82 16.79 -20.11 6.11
CA SER A 82 17.80 -19.50 5.23
C SER A 82 17.34 -19.62 3.75
N GLN A 83 17.69 -18.67 2.88
CA GLN A 83 17.41 -18.67 1.43
C GLN A 83 18.49 -19.40 0.61
N GLY A 84 18.13 -19.90 -0.58
CA GLY A 84 19.05 -20.37 -1.62
C GLY A 84 18.45 -20.25 -3.03
N THR A 85 19.19 -19.65 -3.97
CA THR A 85 18.79 -19.37 -5.37
C THR A 85 19.30 -20.42 -6.36
N ASP A 86 18.46 -20.85 -7.30
CA ASP A 86 18.88 -21.60 -8.49
C ASP A 86 18.16 -21.07 -9.75
N GLY A 87 18.91 -20.88 -10.84
CA GLY A 87 18.63 -19.94 -11.95
C GLY A 87 17.47 -20.27 -12.90
N ASN A 88 16.59 -21.23 -12.55
CA ASN A 88 15.36 -21.52 -13.31
C ASN A 88 14.11 -21.60 -12.42
N ILE A 89 14.26 -21.20 -11.15
CA ILE A 89 13.22 -21.19 -10.13
C ILE A 89 13.01 -19.74 -9.69
N LEU A 90 11.80 -19.21 -9.89
CA LEU A 90 11.39 -17.95 -9.29
C LEU A 90 10.94 -18.22 -7.86
N ASP A 91 11.80 -17.92 -6.90
CA ASP A 91 11.51 -18.11 -5.49
C ASP A 91 10.72 -16.93 -4.91
N LEU A 92 9.40 -17.07 -4.94
CA LEU A 92 8.45 -16.09 -4.39
C LEU A 92 8.52 -16.00 -2.87
N THR A 93 9.15 -16.97 -2.18
CA THR A 93 9.33 -16.90 -0.71
C THR A 93 10.32 -15.82 -0.31
N THR A 94 11.21 -15.45 -1.22
CA THR A 94 12.27 -14.45 -0.99
C THR A 94 11.82 -13.02 -1.23
N LEU A 95 10.66 -12.82 -1.86
CA LEU A 95 10.15 -11.52 -2.25
C LEU A 95 9.17 -10.98 -1.19
N ALA A 96 9.14 -9.66 -1.00
CA ALA A 96 8.11 -9.03 -0.17
C ALA A 96 6.73 -9.17 -0.85
N PRO A 97 5.62 -9.39 -0.11
CA PRO A 97 4.27 -9.57 -0.69
C PRO A 97 3.83 -8.55 -1.76
N PRO A 98 4.15 -7.25 -1.66
CA PRO A 98 3.82 -6.25 -2.69
C PRO A 98 4.53 -6.53 -4.03
N VAL A 99 5.76 -7.03 -3.96
CA VAL A 99 6.63 -7.27 -5.11
C VAL A 99 6.48 -8.69 -5.65
N LYS A 100 5.93 -9.63 -4.86
CA LYS A 100 5.65 -11.02 -5.28
C LYS A 100 4.77 -11.06 -6.54
N HIS A 101 3.66 -10.31 -6.53
CA HIS A 101 2.70 -10.30 -7.63
C HIS A 101 3.28 -9.66 -8.89
N SER A 102 3.86 -8.46 -8.78
CA SER A 102 4.45 -7.75 -9.92
C SER A 102 5.59 -8.54 -10.56
N THR A 103 6.48 -9.13 -9.76
CA THR A 103 7.60 -9.96 -10.26
C THR A 103 7.11 -11.22 -10.95
N PHE A 104 6.09 -11.88 -10.40
CA PHE A 104 5.47 -13.05 -11.00
C PHE A 104 4.87 -12.74 -12.39
N PHE A 105 4.09 -11.67 -12.51
CA PHE A 105 3.47 -11.30 -13.79
C PHE A 105 4.48 -10.76 -14.81
N ALA A 106 5.50 -10.00 -14.38
CA ALA A 106 6.60 -9.57 -15.24
C ALA A 106 7.32 -10.77 -15.86
N ARG A 107 7.57 -11.81 -15.05
CA ARG A 107 8.22 -13.04 -15.53
C ARG A 107 7.39 -13.81 -16.55
N ILE A 108 6.06 -13.78 -16.42
CA ILE A 108 5.15 -14.40 -17.40
C ILE A 108 5.12 -13.62 -18.72
N ALA A 109 5.19 -12.29 -18.66
CA ALA A 109 5.23 -11.45 -19.86
C ALA A 109 6.47 -11.70 -20.73
N GLU A 110 7.59 -12.09 -20.11
CA GLU A 110 8.85 -12.40 -20.79
C GLU A 110 8.90 -13.80 -21.43
N LEU A 111 7.97 -14.71 -21.07
CA LEU A 111 7.99 -16.08 -21.56
C LEU A 111 7.65 -16.16 -23.05
N LYS A 112 8.48 -16.89 -23.82
CA LYS A 112 8.18 -17.25 -25.22
C LYS A 112 7.33 -18.52 -25.27
N ASP A 113 6.66 -18.74 -26.41
CA ASP A 113 5.81 -19.91 -26.60
C ASP A 113 6.62 -21.21 -26.46
N GLY A 114 6.14 -22.13 -25.61
CA GLY A 114 6.83 -23.38 -25.27
C GLY A 114 7.88 -23.27 -24.14
N GLU A 115 8.22 -22.06 -23.67
CA GLU A 115 9.10 -21.89 -22.51
C GLU A 115 8.34 -22.16 -21.20
N SER A 116 9.10 -22.55 -20.17
CA SER A 116 8.56 -22.84 -18.84
C SER A 116 9.52 -22.42 -17.74
N PHE A 117 8.98 -22.02 -16.59
CA PHE A 117 9.74 -21.77 -15.36
C PHE A 117 8.98 -22.34 -14.16
N ILE A 118 9.67 -22.50 -13.03
CA ILE A 118 9.07 -23.01 -11.80
C ILE A 118 8.96 -21.86 -10.80
N ILE A 119 7.79 -21.66 -10.21
CA ILE A 119 7.65 -20.85 -9.00
C ILE A 119 7.86 -21.72 -7.76
N HIS A 120 8.59 -21.19 -6.79
CA HIS A 120 8.69 -21.74 -5.45
C HIS A 120 7.97 -20.79 -4.49
N ASN A 121 6.95 -21.29 -3.79
CA ASN A 121 6.12 -20.50 -2.90
C ASN A 121 5.93 -21.21 -1.55
N ASP A 122 5.72 -20.43 -0.50
CA ASP A 122 5.57 -20.92 0.88
C ASP A 122 4.12 -21.29 1.24
N HIS A 123 3.21 -21.18 0.26
CA HIS A 123 1.80 -21.56 0.34
C HIS A 123 1.28 -21.90 -1.07
N ASP A 124 0.08 -22.51 -1.19
CA ASP A 124 -0.49 -22.86 -2.50
C ASP A 124 -0.74 -21.60 -3.34
N PRO A 125 -0.10 -21.47 -4.52
CA PRO A 125 -0.28 -20.31 -5.40
C PRO A 125 -1.59 -20.35 -6.21
N ALA A 126 -2.59 -21.14 -5.82
CA ALA A 126 -3.92 -21.18 -6.43
C ALA A 126 -4.57 -19.79 -6.67
N PRO A 127 -4.41 -18.77 -5.80
CA PRO A 127 -4.90 -17.42 -6.09
C PRO A 127 -4.22 -16.77 -7.32
N LEU A 128 -2.92 -16.99 -7.53
CA LEU A 128 -2.20 -16.51 -8.72
C LEU A 128 -2.71 -17.19 -9.99
N ARG A 129 -3.06 -18.48 -9.91
CA ARG A 129 -3.72 -19.22 -11.00
C ARG A 129 -5.07 -18.61 -11.37
N HIS A 130 -5.85 -18.16 -10.37
CA HIS A 130 -7.14 -17.52 -10.59
C HIS A 130 -6.97 -16.14 -11.27
N GLN A 131 -6.01 -15.33 -10.84
CA GLN A 131 -5.69 -14.06 -11.49
C GLN A 131 -5.20 -14.23 -12.93
N LEU A 132 -4.36 -15.24 -13.22
CA LEU A 132 -3.95 -15.56 -14.60
C LEU A 132 -5.10 -15.92 -15.52
N GLY A 133 -6.15 -16.55 -14.98
CA GLY A 133 -7.36 -16.86 -15.73
C GLY A 133 -8.15 -15.64 -16.19
N HIS A 134 -7.87 -14.45 -15.65
CA HIS A 134 -8.52 -13.18 -16.05
C HIS A 134 -7.70 -12.41 -17.10
N THR A 135 -6.36 -12.47 -17.06
CA THR A 135 -5.46 -11.73 -17.96
C THR A 135 -4.93 -12.54 -19.15
N HIS A 136 -4.83 -13.87 -19.04
CA HIS A 136 -4.22 -14.74 -20.04
C HIS A 136 -5.06 -16.00 -20.29
N GLN A 137 -6.33 -15.81 -20.69
CA GLN A 137 -7.23 -16.91 -21.07
C GLN A 137 -6.55 -17.83 -22.11
N ASP A 138 -6.36 -19.09 -21.72
CA ASP A 138 -5.90 -20.25 -22.50
C ASP A 138 -4.46 -20.26 -23.06
N THR A 139 -3.53 -19.48 -22.49
CA THR A 139 -2.12 -19.46 -22.96
C THR A 139 -1.08 -19.91 -21.94
N ILE A 140 -1.43 -20.22 -20.69
CA ILE A 140 -0.47 -20.68 -19.67
C ILE A 140 -0.93 -22.02 -19.05
N GLY A 141 -0.17 -23.09 -19.31
CA GLY A 141 -0.30 -24.37 -18.63
C GLY A 141 0.22 -24.31 -17.19
N TRP A 142 -0.49 -24.95 -16.26
CA TRP A 142 -0.21 -24.92 -14.83
C TRP A 142 -0.07 -26.34 -14.28
N GLU A 143 1.14 -26.72 -13.88
CA GLU A 143 1.47 -28.05 -13.38
C GLU A 143 2.12 -27.98 -12.01
N TYR A 144 1.57 -28.68 -11.02
CA TYR A 144 2.21 -28.80 -9.72
C TYR A 144 3.35 -29.82 -9.77
N VAL A 145 4.58 -29.35 -9.59
CA VAL A 145 5.79 -30.18 -9.53
C VAL A 145 5.97 -30.77 -8.14
N GLU A 146 5.67 -29.98 -7.10
CA GLU A 146 5.77 -30.41 -5.71
C GLU A 146 4.60 -29.82 -4.92
N LYS A 147 3.88 -30.69 -4.20
CA LYS A 147 2.80 -30.33 -3.28
C LYS A 147 3.20 -30.78 -1.88
N GLY A 148 3.85 -29.89 -1.15
CA GLY A 148 4.34 -30.16 0.20
C GLY A 148 3.71 -29.22 1.23
N PRO A 149 3.67 -29.61 2.50
CA PRO A 149 3.14 -28.76 3.58
C PRO A 149 4.06 -27.57 3.89
N GLN A 150 5.32 -27.60 3.45
CA GLN A 150 6.29 -26.51 3.65
C GLN A 150 6.53 -25.68 2.40
N TRP A 151 6.41 -26.28 1.20
CA TRP A 151 6.77 -25.65 -0.06
C TRP A 151 5.86 -26.12 -1.19
N TRP A 152 5.54 -25.20 -2.09
CA TRP A 152 4.80 -25.44 -3.31
C TRP A 152 5.67 -25.09 -4.49
N LYS A 153 5.89 -26.05 -5.39
CA LYS A 153 6.55 -25.81 -6.67
C LYS A 153 5.55 -26.00 -7.80
N VAL A 154 5.35 -24.96 -8.58
CA VAL A 154 4.46 -24.99 -9.75
C VAL A 154 5.25 -24.63 -10.99
N LYS A 155 5.16 -25.47 -12.02
CA LYS A 155 5.69 -25.20 -13.34
C LYS A 155 4.61 -24.52 -14.19
N LEU A 156 4.98 -23.38 -14.76
CA LEU A 156 4.16 -22.64 -15.71
C LEU A 156 4.74 -22.81 -17.11
N THR A 157 3.91 -23.06 -18.12
CA THR A 157 4.36 -23.26 -19.52
C THR A 157 3.49 -22.47 -20.49
N LYS A 158 4.06 -21.68 -21.39
CA LYS A 158 3.27 -20.91 -22.36
C LYS A 158 2.81 -21.78 -23.53
N GLN A 159 1.50 -21.85 -23.77
CA GLN A 159 0.81 -22.65 -24.79
C GLN A 159 0.35 -21.76 -25.96
N ALA A 160 0.38 -22.29 -27.19
CA ALA A 160 -0.10 -21.58 -28.37
C ALA A 160 -1.64 -21.47 -28.40
N PRO A 161 -2.22 -20.34 -28.86
CA PRO A 161 -3.65 -20.08 -28.79
C PRO A 161 -4.47 -21.02 -29.69
N ARG A 162 -5.64 -21.47 -29.21
CA ARG A 162 -6.65 -22.21 -29.98
C ARG A 162 -7.88 -21.34 -30.24
N ASN A 163 -8.21 -21.13 -31.52
CA ASN A 163 -9.43 -20.45 -31.96
C ASN A 163 -10.66 -21.38 -31.86
N ASN A 164 -11.74 -20.90 -31.23
CA ASN A 164 -13.11 -21.38 -31.52
C ASN A 164 -14.16 -20.34 -31.08
N GLU A 165 -14.84 -19.73 -32.06
CA GLU A 165 -15.67 -18.51 -31.90
C GLU A 165 -17.20 -18.73 -31.87
N ALA A 166 -17.73 -19.96 -31.73
CA ALA A 166 -19.17 -20.20 -31.88
C ALA A 166 -19.98 -20.49 -30.59
N GLY A 167 -19.40 -20.34 -29.40
CA GLY A 167 -20.03 -20.77 -28.13
C GLY A 167 -20.12 -19.73 -27.01
N ARG A 168 -19.80 -18.46 -27.27
CA ARG A 168 -19.49 -17.47 -26.21
C ARG A 168 -20.66 -17.04 -25.32
N ASN A 169 -21.91 -17.23 -25.75
CA ASN A 169 -23.12 -16.69 -25.08
C ASN A 169 -23.98 -17.75 -24.38
N ILE A 170 -23.54 -19.01 -24.29
CA ILE A 170 -24.25 -20.07 -23.56
C ILE A 170 -23.37 -20.53 -22.39
N LEU A 171 -23.88 -20.37 -21.17
CA LEU A 171 -23.21 -20.79 -19.94
C LEU A 171 -23.94 -22.00 -19.32
N ASP A 172 -23.26 -23.13 -19.29
CA ASP A 172 -23.74 -24.32 -18.59
C ASP A 172 -23.36 -24.24 -17.11
N VAL A 173 -24.30 -23.76 -16.30
CA VAL A 173 -24.12 -23.48 -14.87
C VAL A 173 -23.94 -24.78 -14.07
N THR A 174 -24.41 -25.91 -14.59
CA THR A 174 -24.27 -27.22 -13.95
C THR A 174 -22.83 -27.72 -13.90
N LYS A 175 -22.00 -27.27 -14.85
CA LYS A 175 -20.58 -27.63 -14.95
C LYS A 175 -19.66 -26.74 -14.13
N LEU A 176 -20.20 -25.66 -13.55
CA LEU A 176 -19.44 -24.76 -12.70
C LEU A 176 -19.43 -25.27 -11.25
N PRO A 177 -18.26 -25.23 -10.56
CA PRO A 177 -18.22 -25.48 -9.12
C PRO A 177 -19.17 -24.53 -8.37
N PRO A 178 -19.94 -24.99 -7.36
CA PRO A 178 -20.94 -24.17 -6.67
C PRO A 178 -20.44 -22.82 -6.18
N ALA A 179 -19.20 -22.77 -5.71
CA ALA A 179 -18.55 -21.56 -5.17
C ALA A 179 -18.36 -20.44 -6.22
N VAL A 180 -18.33 -20.76 -7.52
CA VAL A 180 -18.06 -19.78 -8.59
C VAL A 180 -19.24 -19.58 -9.54
N LYS A 181 -20.38 -20.26 -9.31
CA LYS A 181 -21.57 -20.16 -10.17
C LYS A 181 -22.05 -18.72 -10.33
N HIS A 182 -22.30 -18.04 -9.21
CA HIS A 182 -22.84 -16.68 -9.19
C HIS A 182 -21.85 -15.66 -9.74
N SER A 183 -20.59 -15.70 -9.29
CA SER A 183 -19.56 -14.77 -9.77
C SER A 183 -19.31 -14.90 -11.28
N THR A 184 -19.35 -16.12 -11.82
CA THR A 184 -19.21 -16.35 -13.27
C THR A 184 -20.40 -15.81 -14.05
N ILE A 185 -21.63 -16.00 -13.56
CA ILE A 185 -22.83 -15.45 -14.19
C ILE A 185 -22.77 -13.91 -14.18
N PHE A 186 -22.45 -13.28 -13.05
CA PHE A 186 -22.40 -11.83 -12.94
C PHE A 186 -21.26 -11.19 -13.75
N ALA A 187 -20.08 -11.81 -13.79
CA ALA A 187 -18.99 -11.35 -14.65
C ALA A 187 -19.43 -11.34 -16.13
N ARG A 188 -20.10 -12.40 -16.57
CA ARG A 188 -20.62 -12.50 -17.94
C ARG A 188 -21.71 -11.47 -18.22
N LEU A 189 -22.57 -11.15 -17.25
CA LEU A 189 -23.61 -10.13 -17.40
C LEU A 189 -23.02 -8.71 -17.42
N ALA A 190 -21.95 -8.45 -16.66
CA ALA A 190 -21.26 -7.16 -16.65
C ALA A 190 -20.63 -6.82 -18.02
N ASP A 191 -20.11 -7.84 -18.69
CA ASP A 191 -19.48 -7.75 -20.02
C ASP A 191 -20.49 -7.58 -21.17
N LEU A 192 -21.80 -7.82 -20.95
CA LEU A 192 -22.81 -7.69 -22.00
C LEU A 192 -22.97 -6.23 -22.42
N GLN A 193 -22.89 -5.97 -23.72
CA GLN A 193 -23.31 -4.71 -24.31
C GLN A 193 -24.84 -4.64 -24.47
N GLU A 194 -25.34 -3.47 -24.84
CA GLU A 194 -26.77 -3.23 -25.02
C GLU A 194 -27.38 -4.21 -26.05
N GLY A 195 -28.50 -4.84 -25.69
CA GLY A 195 -29.18 -5.82 -26.54
C GLY A 195 -28.50 -7.20 -26.61
N GLU A 196 -27.29 -7.34 -26.05
CA GLU A 196 -26.65 -8.64 -25.91
C GLU A 196 -27.32 -9.46 -24.80
N ASN A 197 -27.15 -10.79 -24.92
CA ASN A 197 -27.79 -11.73 -24.04
C ASN A 197 -26.88 -12.88 -23.64
N LEU A 198 -27.10 -13.36 -22.42
CA LEU A 198 -26.49 -14.56 -21.87
C LEU A 198 -27.59 -15.62 -21.68
N ILE A 199 -27.36 -16.82 -22.21
CA ILE A 199 -28.23 -17.97 -21.99
C ILE A 199 -27.59 -18.84 -20.91
N ILE A 200 -28.29 -19.00 -19.78
CA ILE A 200 -27.88 -19.93 -18.73
C ILE A 200 -28.63 -21.26 -18.87
N HIS A 201 -27.91 -22.36 -18.67
CA HIS A 201 -28.46 -23.71 -18.58
C HIS A 201 -28.22 -24.26 -17.17
N ASN A 202 -29.30 -24.72 -16.52
CA ASN A 202 -29.28 -25.16 -15.13
C ASN A 202 -30.15 -26.41 -14.91
N ASP A 203 -29.84 -27.17 -13.86
CA ASP A 203 -30.53 -28.40 -13.46
C ASP A 203 -31.74 -28.18 -12.52
N HIS A 204 -32.01 -26.91 -12.19
CA HIS A 204 -33.17 -26.47 -11.41
C HIS A 204 -33.59 -25.06 -11.83
N ASP A 205 -34.79 -24.63 -11.42
CA ASP A 205 -35.30 -23.30 -11.76
C ASP A 205 -34.39 -22.18 -11.21
N PRO A 206 -33.81 -21.34 -12.09
CA PRO A 206 -33.00 -20.19 -11.68
C PRO A 206 -33.81 -18.97 -11.20
N ALA A 207 -35.09 -19.12 -10.83
CA ALA A 207 -35.92 -18.05 -10.27
C ALA A 207 -35.25 -17.22 -9.14
N PRO A 208 -34.49 -17.81 -8.18
CA PRO A 208 -33.78 -17.02 -7.17
C PRO A 208 -32.78 -16.03 -7.76
N LEU A 209 -32.05 -16.42 -8.83
CA LEU A 209 -31.13 -15.55 -9.55
C LEU A 209 -31.88 -14.41 -10.27
N ARG A 210 -33.07 -14.69 -10.81
CA ARG A 210 -33.94 -13.66 -11.41
C ARG A 210 -34.35 -12.62 -10.37
N TYR A 211 -34.79 -13.06 -9.19
CA TYR A 211 -35.16 -12.14 -8.11
C TYR A 211 -33.97 -11.33 -7.62
N HIS A 212 -32.79 -11.95 -7.50
CA HIS A 212 -31.54 -11.29 -7.15
C HIS A 212 -31.18 -10.20 -8.18
N LEU A 213 -31.25 -10.51 -9.48
CA LEU A 213 -30.98 -9.53 -10.53
C LEU A 213 -32.00 -8.37 -10.53
N GLN A 214 -33.27 -8.65 -10.26
CA GLN A 214 -34.32 -7.63 -10.21
C GLN A 214 -34.21 -6.73 -8.97
N ASP A 215 -33.76 -7.27 -7.83
CA ASP A 215 -33.53 -6.52 -6.60
C ASP A 215 -32.26 -5.65 -6.67
N GLU A 216 -31.17 -6.17 -7.24
CA GLU A 216 -29.89 -5.45 -7.33
C GLU A 216 -29.81 -4.46 -8.50
N PHE A 217 -30.45 -4.77 -9.65
CA PHE A 217 -30.27 -4.01 -10.89
C PHE A 217 -31.58 -3.48 -11.49
N GLY A 218 -32.72 -3.67 -10.81
CA GLY A 218 -34.03 -3.18 -11.28
C GLY A 218 -34.40 -3.72 -12.66
N ASP A 219 -34.78 -2.82 -13.57
CA ASP A 219 -35.15 -3.15 -14.95
C ASP A 219 -33.95 -3.18 -15.93
N ALA A 220 -32.71 -3.16 -15.42
CA ALA A 220 -31.50 -3.17 -16.25
C ALA A 220 -31.27 -4.50 -17.00
N PHE A 221 -31.95 -5.58 -16.59
CA PHE A 221 -31.88 -6.88 -17.26
C PHE A 221 -33.27 -7.46 -17.52
N GLY A 222 -33.56 -7.78 -18.78
CA GLY A 222 -34.71 -8.56 -19.20
C GLY A 222 -34.49 -10.06 -19.00
N TRP A 223 -35.55 -10.78 -18.65
CA TRP A 223 -35.51 -12.22 -18.37
C TRP A 223 -36.55 -12.99 -19.17
N GLU A 224 -36.11 -14.03 -19.88
CA GLU A 224 -36.97 -14.90 -20.69
C GLU A 224 -36.61 -16.37 -20.44
N TYR A 225 -37.59 -17.21 -20.10
CA TYR A 225 -37.37 -18.66 -20.06
C TYR A 225 -37.48 -19.25 -21.47
N LEU A 226 -36.40 -19.86 -21.95
CA LEU A 226 -36.35 -20.54 -23.25
C LEU A 226 -36.81 -22.01 -23.14
N GLU A 227 -36.60 -22.64 -21.98
CA GLU A 227 -37.03 -24.02 -21.72
C GLU A 227 -37.36 -24.17 -20.22
N GLN A 228 -38.53 -24.75 -19.93
CA GLN A 228 -39.02 -25.02 -18.57
C GLN A 228 -39.46 -26.49 -18.51
N GLY A 229 -38.65 -27.34 -17.90
CA GLY A 229 -38.91 -28.77 -17.79
C GLY A 229 -38.49 -29.33 -16.42
N PRO A 230 -38.91 -30.55 -16.07
CA PRO A 230 -38.58 -31.14 -14.77
C PRO A 230 -37.09 -31.49 -14.62
N GLU A 231 -36.35 -31.62 -15.71
CA GLU A 231 -34.92 -32.01 -15.71
C GLU A 231 -33.96 -30.87 -16.12
N TRP A 232 -34.41 -29.90 -16.92
CA TRP A 232 -33.56 -28.84 -17.46
C TRP A 232 -34.28 -27.51 -17.57
N TRP A 233 -33.55 -26.44 -17.25
CA TRP A 233 -34.01 -25.06 -17.31
C TRP A 233 -33.05 -24.22 -18.14
N LYS A 234 -33.59 -23.47 -19.11
CA LYS A 234 -32.83 -22.49 -19.89
C LYS A 234 -33.45 -21.12 -19.74
N ALA A 235 -32.67 -20.15 -19.28
CA ALA A 235 -33.09 -18.76 -19.17
C ALA A 235 -32.14 -17.85 -19.95
N LYS A 236 -32.72 -16.90 -20.67
CA LYS A 236 -32.03 -15.86 -21.42
C LYS A 236 -32.15 -14.55 -20.66
N ILE A 237 -31.00 -13.93 -20.41
CA ILE A 237 -30.86 -12.67 -19.68
C ILE A 237 -30.34 -11.63 -20.68
N THR A 238 -31.05 -10.50 -20.86
CA THR A 238 -30.73 -9.47 -21.88
C THR A 238 -30.53 -8.11 -21.22
N ARG A 239 -29.48 -7.36 -21.58
CA ARG A 239 -29.23 -6.03 -20.98
C ARG A 239 -30.16 -4.95 -21.55
N SER A 240 -30.73 -4.10 -20.69
CA SER A 240 -31.70 -3.02 -21.02
C SER A 240 -31.33 -1.68 -20.37
N ILE A 241 -31.61 -0.57 -21.06
CA ILE A 241 -31.36 0.81 -20.58
C ILE A 241 -32.53 1.27 -19.69
N THR A 242 -32.41 1.26 -18.37
CA THR A 242 -33.07 2.28 -17.51
C THR A 242 -32.48 2.25 -16.10
N GLY A 243 -32.01 3.41 -15.61
CA GLY A 243 -31.61 3.59 -14.22
C GLY A 243 -30.55 4.66 -14.01
N GLY A 244 -30.89 5.94 -14.21
CA GLY A 244 -30.12 7.04 -13.63
C GLY A 244 -30.33 7.08 -12.12
N HIS A 245 -29.28 7.31 -11.33
CA HIS A 245 -29.37 7.38 -9.88
C HIS A 245 -29.18 8.79 -9.33
N SER A 246 -30.13 9.16 -8.48
CA SER A 246 -30.20 10.32 -7.62
C SER A 246 -29.23 10.22 -6.44
N GLU A 247 -28.78 11.37 -5.95
CA GLU A 247 -28.02 11.58 -4.70
C GLU A 247 -28.75 11.07 -3.44
N GLY A 248 -28.78 9.75 -3.25
CA GLY A 248 -29.09 9.10 -1.97
C GLY A 248 -27.82 8.49 -1.39
N GLU A 249 -27.60 8.63 -0.07
CA GLU A 249 -26.42 8.08 0.60
C GLU A 249 -26.33 6.55 0.38
N ASN A 250 -25.33 6.11 -0.38
CA ASN A 250 -25.05 4.70 -0.63
C ASN A 250 -24.47 4.04 0.64
N ILE A 251 -25.34 3.71 1.60
CA ILE A 251 -24.99 3.12 2.91
C ILE A 251 -25.34 1.64 2.95
N LEU A 252 -24.38 0.80 3.35
CA LEU A 252 -24.55 -0.62 3.63
C LEU A 252 -24.37 -0.91 5.11
N ASP A 253 -25.47 -1.29 5.77
CA ASP A 253 -25.48 -1.77 7.15
C ASP A 253 -25.14 -3.27 7.20
N VAL A 254 -23.86 -3.56 7.45
CA VAL A 254 -23.34 -4.93 7.43
C VAL A 254 -23.73 -5.73 8.67
N THR A 255 -24.30 -5.10 9.69
CA THR A 255 -24.77 -5.78 10.91
C THR A 255 -26.01 -6.65 10.65
N LYS A 256 -26.73 -6.35 9.56
CA LYS A 256 -27.93 -7.09 9.13
C LYS A 256 -27.62 -8.29 8.25
N LEU A 257 -26.38 -8.43 7.79
CA LEU A 257 -25.95 -9.52 6.91
C LEU A 257 -25.39 -10.69 7.74
N ALA A 258 -25.61 -11.92 7.25
CA ALA A 258 -24.95 -13.08 7.85
C ALA A 258 -23.42 -12.94 7.71
N PRO A 259 -22.60 -13.41 8.68
CA PRO A 259 -21.15 -13.23 8.66
C PRO A 259 -20.48 -13.62 7.33
N ARG A 260 -20.89 -14.75 6.74
CA ARG A 260 -20.39 -15.25 5.45
C ARG A 260 -20.76 -14.40 4.23
N GLU A 261 -21.80 -13.56 4.35
CA GLU A 261 -22.31 -12.73 3.26
C GLU A 261 -21.74 -11.31 3.30
N LYS A 262 -21.26 -10.85 4.47
CA LYS A 262 -20.76 -9.48 4.68
C LYS A 262 -19.74 -9.06 3.61
N HIS A 263 -18.62 -9.78 3.50
CA HIS A 263 -17.55 -9.39 2.61
C HIS A 263 -17.95 -9.54 1.13
N PRO A 264 -18.54 -10.66 0.67
CA PRO A 264 -19.03 -10.77 -0.71
C PRO A 264 -19.96 -9.62 -1.11
N THR A 265 -20.89 -9.21 -0.24
CA THR A 265 -21.80 -8.08 -0.53
C THR A 265 -21.05 -6.76 -0.63
N ILE A 266 -20.07 -6.50 0.25
CA ILE A 266 -19.26 -5.27 0.19
C ILE A 266 -18.44 -5.20 -1.10
N PHE A 267 -17.78 -6.29 -1.50
CA PHE A 267 -17.02 -6.35 -2.74
C PHE A 267 -17.93 -6.15 -3.96
N SER A 268 -19.10 -6.79 -4.00
CA SER A 268 -20.09 -6.60 -5.06
C SER A 268 -20.51 -5.13 -5.19
N ARG A 269 -20.90 -4.50 -4.07
CA ARG A 269 -21.27 -3.08 -3.99
C ARG A 269 -20.13 -2.16 -4.43
N TYR A 270 -18.90 -2.46 -4.02
CA TYR A 270 -17.72 -1.69 -4.42
C TYR A 270 -17.44 -1.78 -5.93
N HIS A 271 -17.53 -2.98 -6.51
CA HIS A 271 -17.30 -3.17 -7.94
C HIS A 271 -18.35 -2.45 -8.79
N ALA A 272 -19.58 -2.34 -8.30
CA ALA A 272 -20.66 -1.59 -8.93
C ALA A 272 -20.48 -0.07 -8.89
N LEU A 273 -19.59 0.47 -8.04
CA LEU A 273 -19.30 1.90 -8.00
C LEU A 273 -18.65 2.38 -9.30
N GLN A 274 -19.06 3.56 -9.75
CA GLN A 274 -18.29 4.34 -10.72
C GLN A 274 -17.06 4.97 -10.05
N GLU A 275 -16.14 5.46 -10.87
CA GLU A 275 -14.97 6.17 -10.38
C GLU A 275 -15.37 7.46 -9.63
N GLY A 276 -14.81 7.66 -8.45
CA GLY A 276 -15.16 8.77 -7.56
C GLY A 276 -16.40 8.52 -6.68
N GLU A 277 -17.18 7.47 -6.95
CA GLU A 277 -18.33 7.13 -6.09
C GLU A 277 -17.88 6.45 -4.79
N SER A 278 -18.72 6.58 -3.77
CA SER A 278 -18.47 6.03 -2.44
C SER A 278 -19.56 5.08 -1.98
N LEU A 279 -19.17 4.10 -1.17
CA LEU A 279 -20.00 3.23 -0.36
C LEU A 279 -19.70 3.50 1.12
N THR A 280 -20.72 3.71 1.95
CA THR A 280 -20.54 3.84 3.39
C THR A 280 -20.89 2.53 4.08
N ILE A 281 -19.92 1.91 4.75
CA ILE A 281 -20.07 0.68 5.51
C ILE A 281 -20.40 1.03 6.96
N HIS A 282 -21.50 0.51 7.47
CA HIS A 282 -21.90 0.65 8.88
C HIS A 282 -21.79 -0.70 9.59
N ASN A 283 -20.92 -0.80 10.59
CA ASN A 283 -20.57 -2.03 11.29
C ASN A 283 -20.58 -1.85 12.82
N ASP A 284 -20.68 -2.96 13.55
CA ASP A 284 -20.70 -3.03 15.03
C ASP A 284 -19.30 -3.19 15.66
N HIS A 285 -18.26 -3.29 14.83
CA HIS A 285 -16.85 -3.35 15.22
C HIS A 285 -15.98 -2.72 14.13
N ASP A 286 -14.70 -2.50 14.42
CA ASP A 286 -13.75 -1.95 13.47
C ASP A 286 -13.61 -2.88 12.24
N PRO A 287 -13.95 -2.42 11.02
CA PRO A 287 -13.80 -3.20 9.80
C PRO A 287 -12.35 -3.20 9.24
N LYS A 288 -11.33 -2.83 10.02
CA LYS A 288 -9.91 -2.90 9.63
C LYS A 288 -9.47 -4.22 8.94
N PRO A 289 -9.92 -5.42 9.33
CA PRO A 289 -9.60 -6.66 8.61
C PRO A 289 -10.10 -6.66 7.15
N LEU A 290 -11.27 -6.08 6.90
CA LEU A 290 -11.82 -5.92 5.56
C LEU A 290 -10.96 -4.97 4.72
N TYR A 291 -10.47 -3.87 5.31
CA TYR A 291 -9.51 -2.98 4.64
C TYR A 291 -8.31 -3.75 4.09
N TYR A 292 -7.65 -4.57 4.92
CA TYR A 292 -6.48 -5.33 4.47
C TYR A 292 -6.83 -6.40 3.44
N GLN A 293 -8.01 -7.02 3.53
CA GLN A 293 -8.45 -7.94 2.48
C GLN A 293 -8.63 -7.21 1.14
N MET A 294 -9.33 -6.07 1.15
CA MET A 294 -9.54 -5.27 -0.05
C MET A 294 -8.21 -4.79 -0.64
N GLN A 295 -7.29 -4.34 0.21
CA GLN A 295 -5.94 -3.94 -0.20
C GLN A 295 -5.16 -5.12 -0.80
N GLY A 296 -5.21 -6.30 -0.18
CA GLY A 296 -4.51 -7.50 -0.65
C GLY A 296 -5.07 -8.05 -1.97
N GLU A 297 -6.37 -7.87 -2.23
CA GLU A 297 -7.03 -8.38 -3.44
C GLU A 297 -7.05 -7.40 -4.60
N MET A 298 -7.14 -6.10 -4.32
CA MET A 298 -7.37 -5.06 -5.35
C MET A 298 -6.28 -3.99 -5.39
N GLY A 299 -5.36 -3.96 -4.42
CA GLY A 299 -4.32 -2.95 -4.34
C GLY A 299 -4.87 -1.55 -4.07
N ASP A 300 -4.19 -0.56 -4.62
CA ASP A 300 -4.35 0.85 -4.23
C ASP A 300 -5.46 1.60 -4.97
N VAL A 301 -6.55 0.94 -5.29
CA VAL A 301 -7.65 1.46 -6.12
C VAL A 301 -8.78 2.15 -5.35
N PHE A 302 -8.65 2.30 -4.03
CA PHE A 302 -9.67 2.90 -3.17
C PHE A 302 -9.10 3.79 -2.06
N THR A 303 -9.98 4.60 -1.45
CA THR A 303 -9.73 5.30 -0.19
C THR A 303 -10.57 4.70 0.94
N TRP A 304 -10.06 4.81 2.17
CA TRP A 304 -10.72 4.31 3.37
C TRP A 304 -10.78 5.42 4.44
N GLU A 305 -11.98 5.92 4.70
CA GLU A 305 -12.20 7.04 5.62
C GLU A 305 -13.10 6.63 6.78
N TYR A 306 -12.64 6.81 8.01
CA TYR A 306 -13.49 6.62 9.18
C TYR A 306 -14.34 7.86 9.42
N MET A 307 -15.66 7.72 9.26
CA MET A 307 -16.65 8.74 9.58
C MET A 307 -17.07 8.68 11.06
N GLU A 308 -17.05 7.49 11.65
CA GLU A 308 -17.38 7.24 13.07
C GLU A 308 -16.51 6.09 13.57
N GLN A 309 -15.87 6.26 14.73
CA GLN A 309 -14.96 5.26 15.33
C GLN A 309 -15.40 4.91 16.75
N GLY A 310 -16.19 3.85 16.88
CA GLY A 310 -16.39 3.11 18.12
C GLY A 310 -16.81 3.92 19.36
N PRO A 311 -16.91 3.26 20.53
CA PRO A 311 -16.78 1.82 20.74
C PRO A 311 -18.03 1.04 20.28
N LYS A 312 -19.14 1.71 19.96
CA LYS A 312 -20.42 1.05 19.63
C LYS A 312 -20.67 0.91 18.13
N TRP A 313 -20.30 1.91 17.34
CA TRP A 313 -20.57 1.95 15.91
C TRP A 313 -19.35 2.40 15.15
N TRP A 314 -19.16 1.79 13.98
CA TRP A 314 -18.09 2.13 13.06
C TRP A 314 -18.73 2.45 11.72
N LYS A 315 -18.43 3.64 11.19
CA LYS A 315 -18.85 4.05 9.85
C LYS A 315 -17.62 4.35 9.03
N VAL A 316 -17.48 3.65 7.92
CA VAL A 316 -16.36 3.81 6.99
C VAL A 316 -16.89 4.20 5.63
N LYS A 317 -16.37 5.28 5.07
CA LYS A 317 -16.60 5.65 3.68
C LYS A 317 -15.48 5.08 2.82
N LEU A 318 -15.86 4.19 1.93
CA LEU A 318 -15.02 3.52 0.94
C LEU A 318 -15.27 4.18 -0.42
N THR A 319 -14.26 4.83 -1.01
CA THR A 319 -14.41 5.51 -2.30
C THR A 319 -13.53 4.85 -3.36
N LYS A 320 -14.10 4.62 -4.55
CA LYS A 320 -13.36 4.09 -5.70
C LYS A 320 -12.53 5.20 -6.34
N ARG A 321 -11.22 4.99 -6.51
CA ARG A 321 -10.34 5.97 -7.14
C ARG A 321 -10.54 6.00 -8.67
N PRO A 322 -10.33 7.16 -9.32
CA PRO A 322 -10.29 7.24 -10.78
C PRO A 322 -9.19 6.38 -11.38
N SER A 323 -9.48 5.72 -12.52
CA SER A 323 -8.48 4.89 -13.20
C SER A 323 -7.38 5.78 -13.78
N GLY A 324 -6.14 5.58 -13.33
CA GLY A 324 -4.97 6.36 -13.75
C GLY A 324 -4.46 7.34 -12.70
N GLU A 325 -5.20 7.58 -11.62
CA GLU A 325 -4.64 8.23 -10.42
C GLU A 325 -3.93 7.16 -9.57
N GLY A 326 -2.60 7.19 -9.59
CA GLY A 326 -1.78 6.38 -8.69
C GLY A 326 -1.93 6.80 -7.23
N ALA A 327 -1.50 5.94 -6.31
CA ALA A 327 -1.35 6.34 -4.91
C ALA A 327 -0.34 7.48 -4.81
N GLU A 328 -0.69 8.53 -4.08
CA GLU A 328 0.19 9.67 -3.88
C GLU A 328 1.42 9.27 -3.07
N THR A 329 2.57 9.79 -3.49
CA THR A 329 3.82 9.63 -2.73
C THR A 329 3.85 10.57 -1.52
N LEU A 330 4.69 10.27 -0.52
CA LEU A 330 4.91 11.15 0.63
C LEU A 330 5.27 12.57 0.17
N ALA A 331 6.13 12.67 -0.84
CA ALA A 331 6.52 13.94 -1.43
C ALA A 331 5.33 14.67 -2.07
N GLU A 332 4.52 13.99 -2.88
CA GLU A 332 3.37 14.60 -3.55
C GLU A 332 2.36 15.14 -2.54
N VAL A 333 2.12 14.40 -1.45
CA VAL A 333 1.24 14.84 -0.37
C VAL A 333 1.76 16.13 0.28
N VAL A 334 3.05 16.21 0.61
CA VAL A 334 3.66 17.41 1.22
C VAL A 334 3.77 18.57 0.24
N THR A 335 4.11 18.31 -1.02
CA THR A 335 4.19 19.34 -2.06
C THR A 335 2.84 19.99 -2.32
N LYS A 336 1.73 19.23 -2.23
CA LYS A 336 0.36 19.78 -2.31
C LYS A 336 -0.02 20.54 -1.05
N ASP A 337 0.39 20.04 0.13
CA ASP A 337 0.10 20.68 1.40
C ASP A 337 1.19 20.41 2.46
N MET A 338 2.03 21.42 2.68
CA MET A 338 3.16 21.33 3.62
C MET A 338 2.73 21.06 5.07
N ARG A 339 1.47 21.33 5.44
CA ARG A 339 0.97 21.02 6.79
C ARG A 339 0.97 19.53 7.06
N LYS A 340 0.86 18.71 6.02
CA LYS A 340 0.89 17.24 6.12
C LYS A 340 2.28 16.69 6.47
N ALA A 341 3.34 17.49 6.33
CA ALA A 341 4.67 17.13 6.80
C ALA A 341 4.70 16.85 8.30
N GLU A 342 3.93 17.60 9.11
CA GLU A 342 3.86 17.39 10.56
C GLU A 342 3.23 16.03 10.93
N VAL A 343 2.27 15.56 10.13
CA VAL A 343 1.72 14.20 10.28
C VAL A 343 2.82 13.17 10.00
N PHE A 344 3.56 13.33 8.91
CA PHE A 344 4.66 12.42 8.59
C PHE A 344 5.75 12.42 9.66
N LYS A 345 6.20 13.59 10.14
CA LYS A 345 7.16 13.70 11.24
C LYS A 345 6.70 12.98 12.50
N LYS A 346 5.43 13.13 12.90
CA LYS A 346 4.85 12.43 14.07
C LYS A 346 5.02 10.91 13.98
N TYR A 347 4.92 10.36 12.77
CA TYR A 347 5.08 8.93 12.50
C TYR A 347 6.50 8.54 12.07
N GLY A 348 7.44 9.49 12.03
CA GLY A 348 8.78 9.30 11.50
C GLY A 348 8.80 8.93 10.02
N LEU A 349 7.79 9.31 9.22
CA LEU A 349 7.76 9.03 7.79
C LEU A 349 8.60 10.06 7.03
N ASP A 350 9.60 9.57 6.31
CA ASP A 350 10.59 10.40 5.61
C ASP A 350 10.06 10.85 4.25
N PHE A 351 9.44 12.03 4.23
CA PHE A 351 8.90 12.65 3.02
C PHE A 351 9.93 13.43 2.18
N CYS A 352 11.16 13.61 2.70
CA CYS A 352 12.18 14.43 2.06
C CYS A 352 13.16 13.58 1.24
N CYS A 353 13.73 12.52 1.82
CA CYS A 353 14.70 11.65 1.16
C CYS A 353 14.03 10.44 0.52
N ASN A 354 13.08 9.81 1.21
CA ASN A 354 12.26 8.71 0.69
C ASN A 354 10.89 9.17 0.19
N GLY A 355 10.80 10.43 -0.25
CA GLY A 355 9.57 11.05 -0.73
C GLY A 355 8.87 10.35 -1.90
N HIS A 356 9.59 9.50 -2.63
CA HIS A 356 9.06 8.71 -3.74
C HIS A 356 8.17 7.52 -3.31
N LEU A 357 8.27 7.08 -2.04
CA LEU A 357 7.40 6.03 -1.50
C LEU A 357 5.98 6.56 -1.34
N THR A 358 4.99 5.70 -1.56
CA THR A 358 3.61 5.97 -1.18
C THR A 358 3.45 5.99 0.34
N VAL A 359 2.40 6.65 0.84
CA VAL A 359 2.05 6.62 2.27
C VAL A 359 1.98 5.18 2.77
N ARG A 360 1.43 4.27 1.95
CA ARG A 360 1.22 2.87 2.30
C ARG A 360 2.52 2.09 2.39
N GLU A 361 3.40 2.23 1.41
CA GLU A 361 4.72 1.59 1.40
C GLU A 361 5.56 2.06 2.60
N ALA A 362 5.55 3.35 2.88
CA ALA A 362 6.29 3.93 4.00
C ALA A 362 5.73 3.46 5.36
N CYS A 363 4.40 3.38 5.50
CA CYS A 363 3.77 2.80 6.70
C CYS A 363 4.13 1.32 6.87
N ALA A 364 4.05 0.52 5.80
CA ALA A 364 4.37 -0.90 5.83
C ALA A 364 5.83 -1.15 6.24
N ALA A 365 6.77 -0.34 5.74
CA ALA A 365 8.18 -0.43 6.10
C ALA A 365 8.45 -0.17 7.60
N LYS A 366 7.60 0.66 8.25
CA LYS A 366 7.70 1.00 9.68
C LYS A 366 6.72 0.23 10.58
N GLY A 367 5.91 -0.68 10.03
CA GLY A 367 4.88 -1.40 10.78
C GLY A 367 3.77 -0.49 11.34
N LEU A 368 3.49 0.63 10.65
CA LEU A 368 2.48 1.61 11.04
C LEU A 368 1.11 1.29 10.45
N ASP A 369 0.06 1.67 11.17
CA ASP A 369 -1.31 1.60 10.66
C ASP A 369 -1.57 2.71 9.64
N VAL A 370 -1.49 2.34 8.37
CA VAL A 370 -1.75 3.23 7.24
C VAL A 370 -3.13 3.91 7.31
N THR A 371 -4.16 3.24 7.85
CA THR A 371 -5.50 3.82 7.94
C THR A 371 -5.57 4.96 8.94
N GLN A 372 -4.77 4.87 10.01
CA GLN A 372 -4.62 5.93 11.00
C GLN A 372 -3.86 7.13 10.40
N VAL A 373 -2.76 6.88 9.69
CA VAL A 373 -1.97 7.93 9.04
C VAL A 373 -2.78 8.66 7.98
N GLU A 374 -3.46 7.92 7.08
CA GLU A 374 -4.34 8.49 6.06
C GLU A 374 -5.48 9.32 6.67
N GLN A 375 -5.99 8.93 7.85
CA GLN A 375 -7.01 9.68 8.56
C GLN A 375 -6.47 11.01 9.11
N GLU A 376 -5.31 11.00 9.76
CA GLU A 376 -4.69 12.23 10.27
C GLU A 376 -4.30 13.21 9.15
N LEU A 377 -3.86 12.69 7.99
CA LEU A 377 -3.60 13.50 6.80
C LEU A 377 -4.88 14.23 6.33
N ARG A 378 -6.04 13.55 6.34
CA ARG A 378 -7.33 14.18 6.00
C ARG A 378 -7.78 15.16 7.07
N ASP A 379 -7.56 14.86 8.34
CA ASP A 379 -7.96 15.77 9.41
C ASP A 379 -7.10 17.05 9.42
N ALA A 380 -5.85 16.99 8.95
CA ALA A 380 -5.03 18.17 8.70
C ALA A 380 -5.67 19.13 7.67
N ASP A 381 -6.44 18.62 6.69
CA ASP A 381 -7.14 19.45 5.71
C ASP A 381 -8.19 20.37 6.38
N LYS A 382 -8.77 19.94 7.50
CA LYS A 382 -9.86 20.64 8.21
C LYS A 382 -9.37 21.79 9.08
N VAL A 383 -8.07 21.84 9.40
CA VAL A 383 -7.49 22.87 10.26
C VAL A 383 -7.23 24.14 9.43
N GLN A 384 -8.05 25.18 9.59
CA GLN A 384 -7.77 26.50 8.99
C GLN A 384 -6.56 27.15 9.68
N THR A 385 -5.36 26.91 9.15
CA THR A 385 -4.15 27.67 9.46
C THR A 385 -3.58 28.30 8.19
N SER A 386 -2.74 29.32 8.39
CA SER A 386 -2.13 30.19 7.38
C SER A 386 -1.83 29.49 6.05
N THR A 387 -2.16 30.19 4.95
CA THR A 387 -1.91 29.80 3.56
C THR A 387 -0.52 29.17 3.41
N ALA A 388 -0.48 27.88 3.07
CA ALA A 388 0.75 27.20 2.73
C ALA A 388 1.41 27.92 1.54
N LEU A 389 2.73 28.08 1.58
CA LEU A 389 3.47 28.67 0.46
C LEU A 389 3.36 27.75 -0.77
N PRO A 390 3.03 28.29 -1.95
CA PRO A 390 2.82 27.49 -3.15
C PRO A 390 4.15 27.14 -3.81
N TYR A 391 5.01 26.38 -3.12
CA TYR A 391 6.34 26.01 -3.62
C TYR A 391 6.30 25.34 -4.99
N ASN A 392 5.23 24.58 -5.27
CA ASN A 392 5.06 23.93 -6.55
C ASN A 392 4.67 24.88 -7.70
N ASP A 393 4.25 26.11 -7.42
CA ASP A 393 3.93 27.10 -8.45
C ASP A 393 5.14 27.99 -8.78
N TRP A 394 6.20 27.95 -7.96
CA TRP A 394 7.39 28.75 -8.17
C TRP A 394 8.24 28.23 -9.33
N SER A 395 8.86 29.17 -10.04
CA SER A 395 9.88 28.86 -11.04
C SER A 395 11.14 28.33 -10.34
N VAL A 396 11.86 27.41 -11.01
CA VAL A 396 13.00 26.71 -10.41
C VAL A 396 14.17 27.66 -10.08
N ASP A 397 14.34 28.76 -10.81
CA ASP A 397 15.31 29.80 -10.52
C ASP A 397 14.98 30.58 -9.24
N PHE A 398 13.71 30.94 -9.04
CA PHE A 398 13.25 31.59 -7.82
C PHE A 398 13.31 30.66 -6.62
N LEU A 399 12.91 29.39 -6.79
CA LEU A 399 12.97 28.40 -5.72
C LEU A 399 14.41 28.16 -5.25
N ALA A 400 15.37 28.08 -6.18
CA ALA A 400 16.79 28.00 -5.82
C ALA A 400 17.25 29.24 -5.01
N ASP A 401 16.85 30.45 -5.40
CA ASP A 401 17.14 31.66 -4.63
C ASP A 401 16.49 31.64 -3.24
N PHE A 402 15.25 31.15 -3.14
CA PHE A 402 14.56 31.02 -1.86
C PHE A 402 15.29 30.06 -0.91
N ILE A 403 15.72 28.90 -1.41
CA ILE A 403 16.44 27.88 -0.63
C ILE A 403 17.74 28.47 -0.06
N VAL A 404 18.52 29.16 -0.89
CA VAL A 404 19.77 29.81 -0.45
C VAL A 404 19.52 30.86 0.63
N ASN A 405 18.53 31.73 0.41
CA ASN A 405 18.26 32.86 1.30
C ASN A 405 17.53 32.48 2.59
N THR A 406 16.95 31.28 2.65
CA THR A 406 16.17 30.80 3.79
C THR A 406 16.93 29.70 4.52
N HIS A 407 17.07 28.53 3.89
CA HIS A 407 17.62 27.33 4.51
C HIS A 407 19.14 27.37 4.59
N HIS A 408 19.85 27.71 3.52
CA HIS A 408 21.32 27.76 3.57
C HIS A 408 21.81 28.88 4.49
N ALA A 409 21.10 30.03 4.49
CA ALA A 409 21.36 31.12 5.43
C ALA A 409 21.14 30.68 6.88
N PHE A 410 20.08 29.92 7.16
CA PHE A 410 19.82 29.33 8.47
C PHE A 410 20.94 28.36 8.89
N LEU A 411 21.31 27.41 8.03
CA LEU A 411 22.37 26.43 8.31
C LEU A 411 23.71 27.11 8.62
N ARG A 412 24.14 28.05 7.78
CA ARG A 412 25.38 28.82 7.99
C ARG A 412 25.40 29.57 9.31
N LYS A 413 24.26 30.10 9.72
CA LYS A 413 24.13 30.85 10.97
C LYS A 413 24.17 29.92 12.19
N ASN A 414 23.48 28.79 12.15
CA ASN A 414 23.22 27.98 13.34
C ASN A 414 24.24 26.84 13.55
N LEU A 415 24.71 26.19 12.49
CA LEU A 415 25.64 25.05 12.59
C LEU A 415 26.89 25.33 13.45
N PRO A 416 27.57 26.50 13.33
CA PRO A 416 28.73 26.79 14.17
C PRO A 416 28.41 26.85 15.66
N ASP A 417 27.23 27.34 16.03
CA ASP A 417 26.83 27.44 17.43
C ASP A 417 26.31 26.10 17.96
N ILE A 418 25.61 25.32 17.13
CA ILE A 418 25.22 23.93 17.46
C ILE A 418 26.47 23.11 17.78
N GLY A 419 27.52 23.19 16.95
CA GLY A 419 28.78 22.49 17.21
C GLY A 419 29.41 22.89 18.55
N LYS A 420 29.51 24.20 18.84
CA LYS A 420 30.04 24.69 20.13
C LYS A 420 29.23 24.18 21.32
N TYR A 421 27.90 24.21 21.24
CA TYR A 421 27.04 23.74 22.33
C TYR A 421 27.11 22.22 22.50
N ALA A 422 27.15 21.46 21.41
CA ALA A 422 27.32 20.01 21.45
C ALA A 422 28.62 19.63 22.19
N ALA A 423 29.74 20.26 21.83
CA ALA A 423 31.02 20.02 22.52
C ALA A 423 30.94 20.41 23.99
N LYS A 424 30.32 21.56 24.30
CA LYS A 424 30.23 22.05 25.68
C LYS A 424 29.36 21.14 26.55
N VAL A 425 28.23 20.69 26.04
CA VAL A 425 27.27 19.85 26.75
C VAL A 425 27.86 18.46 26.99
N GLU A 426 28.46 17.85 25.97
CA GLU A 426 29.20 16.59 26.10
C GLU A 426 30.34 16.70 27.14
N GLN A 427 31.14 17.77 27.10
CA GLN A 427 32.24 17.96 28.06
C GLN A 427 31.76 17.98 29.52
N VAL A 428 30.61 18.61 29.78
CA VAL A 428 30.09 18.80 31.15
C VAL A 428 29.26 17.61 31.62
N HIS A 429 28.44 17.05 30.73
CA HIS A 429 27.41 16.06 31.08
C HIS A 429 27.71 14.64 30.57
N GLY A 430 28.68 14.45 29.66
CA GLY A 430 28.93 13.17 28.98
C GLY A 430 29.26 11.98 29.90
N GLN A 431 29.81 12.23 31.09
CA GLN A 431 30.02 11.15 32.07
C GLN A 431 28.70 10.60 32.63
N ALA A 432 27.71 11.46 32.88
CA ALA A 432 26.40 11.07 33.39
C ALA A 432 25.44 10.66 32.26
N HIS A 433 25.65 11.23 31.07
CA HIS A 433 24.82 11.09 29.88
C HIS A 433 25.70 10.66 28.69
N PRO A 434 26.15 9.39 28.66
CA PRO A 434 27.12 8.90 27.67
C PRO A 434 26.61 8.94 26.23
N GLU A 435 25.30 9.02 26.03
CA GLU A 435 24.69 9.24 24.72
C GLU A 435 25.13 10.55 24.05
N LEU A 436 25.56 11.55 24.84
CA LEU A 436 26.03 12.84 24.33
C LEU A 436 27.32 12.72 23.51
N HIS A 437 28.14 11.69 23.74
CA HIS A 437 29.32 11.42 22.90
C HIS A 437 28.89 11.10 21.47
N GLN A 438 27.84 10.30 21.31
CA GLN A 438 27.28 9.98 20.01
C GLN A 438 26.60 11.20 19.38
N VAL A 439 25.85 11.99 20.16
CA VAL A 439 25.24 13.25 19.66
C VAL A 439 26.33 14.20 19.15
N ARG A 440 27.43 14.38 19.89
CA ARG A 440 28.54 15.24 19.49
C ARG A 440 29.16 14.78 18.17
N GLN A 441 29.43 13.48 18.04
CA GLN A 441 30.00 12.91 16.82
C GLN A 441 29.08 13.15 15.61
N LEU A 442 27.80 12.81 15.73
CA LEU A 442 26.82 12.99 14.65
C LEU A 442 26.67 14.46 14.25
N VAL A 443 26.69 15.38 15.21
CA VAL A 443 26.67 16.83 14.92
C VAL A 443 27.89 17.26 14.11
N ASP A 444 29.08 16.77 14.44
CA ASP A 444 30.29 17.09 13.69
C ASP A 444 30.25 16.54 12.26
N GLU A 445 29.70 15.34 12.08
CA GLU A 445 29.48 14.73 10.76
C GLU A 445 28.48 15.54 9.94
N VAL A 446 27.33 15.93 10.50
CA VAL A 446 26.33 16.79 9.84
C VAL A 446 26.94 18.14 9.41
N ILE A 447 27.74 18.78 10.27
CA ILE A 447 28.43 20.04 9.94
C ILE A 447 29.41 19.85 8.77
N ALA A 448 30.16 18.74 8.78
CA ALA A 448 31.14 18.45 7.74
C ALA A 448 30.47 18.22 6.38
N GLU A 449 29.40 17.41 6.34
CA GLU A 449 28.62 17.13 5.13
C GLU A 449 28.04 18.43 4.54
N PHE A 450 27.33 19.23 5.34
CA PHE A 450 26.73 20.48 4.86
C PHE A 450 27.76 21.51 4.37
N THR A 451 28.97 21.54 4.93
CA THR A 451 29.97 22.55 4.55
C THR A 451 30.38 22.43 3.08
N GLY A 452 30.60 21.19 2.61
CA GLY A 452 30.94 20.93 1.20
C GLY A 452 29.71 21.02 0.30
N HIS A 453 28.63 20.39 0.74
CA HIS A 453 27.37 20.27 0.02
C HIS A 453 26.79 21.63 -0.42
N LEU A 454 26.58 22.56 0.52
CA LEU A 454 25.96 23.86 0.22
C LEU A 454 26.81 24.69 -0.77
N ALA A 455 28.13 24.48 -0.79
CA ALA A 455 29.02 25.17 -1.71
C ALA A 455 28.94 24.61 -3.13
N GLU A 456 28.75 23.30 -3.27
CA GLU A 456 28.53 22.64 -4.56
C GLU A 456 27.23 23.12 -5.20
N GLU A 457 26.16 23.17 -4.42
CA GLU A 457 24.86 23.62 -4.90
C GLU A 457 24.88 25.08 -5.37
N GLU A 458 25.44 25.98 -4.55
CA GLU A 458 25.44 27.41 -4.86
C GLU A 458 26.40 27.82 -5.96
N ARG A 459 27.50 27.08 -6.16
CA ARG A 459 28.51 27.43 -7.16
C ARG A 459 28.30 26.75 -8.50
N ASN A 460 27.68 25.56 -8.49
CA ASN A 460 27.57 24.73 -9.69
C ASN A 460 26.10 24.42 -10.02
N MET A 461 25.36 23.75 -9.11
CA MET A 461 24.02 23.24 -9.44
C MET A 461 22.99 24.33 -9.67
N PHE A 462 22.78 25.24 -8.72
CA PHE A 462 21.77 26.28 -8.83
C PHE A 462 22.08 27.26 -9.97
N PRO A 463 23.33 27.68 -10.21
CA PRO A 463 23.68 28.42 -11.43
C PRO A 463 23.32 27.69 -12.72
N TYR A 464 23.55 26.37 -12.79
CA TYR A 464 23.15 25.57 -13.95
C TYR A 464 21.62 25.51 -14.13
N ILE A 465 20.86 25.31 -13.05
CA ILE A 465 19.38 25.35 -13.09
C ILE A 465 18.89 26.71 -13.63
N LYS A 466 19.51 27.82 -13.21
CA LYS A 466 19.18 29.15 -13.74
C LYS A 466 19.51 29.29 -15.23
N GLN A 467 20.57 28.63 -15.72
CA GLN A 467 20.88 28.59 -17.16
C GLN A 467 19.82 27.81 -17.94
N LEU A 468 19.28 26.71 -17.40
CA LEU A 468 18.15 25.98 -18.01
C LEU A 468 16.93 26.90 -18.21
N VAL A 469 16.60 27.71 -17.21
CA VAL A 469 15.50 28.69 -17.30
C VAL A 469 15.80 29.78 -18.33
N ALA A 470 17.02 30.31 -18.35
CA ALA A 470 17.44 31.31 -19.34
C ALA A 470 17.34 30.76 -20.78
N ALA A 471 17.69 29.50 -20.99
CA ALA A 471 17.57 28.82 -22.29
C ALA A 471 16.12 28.61 -22.70
N LYS A 472 15.26 28.13 -21.80
CA LYS A 472 13.81 28.00 -22.02
C LYS A 472 13.18 29.32 -22.47
N ASN A 473 13.64 30.42 -21.88
CA ASN A 473 13.13 31.77 -22.15
C ASN A 473 13.80 32.43 -23.37
N ASN A 474 14.64 31.71 -24.12
CA ASN A 474 15.42 32.21 -25.27
C ASN A 474 16.32 33.41 -24.93
N VAL A 475 16.76 33.52 -23.67
CA VAL A 475 17.65 34.61 -23.23
C VAL A 475 19.09 34.27 -23.60
N GLN A 476 19.53 33.02 -23.40
CA GLN A 476 20.86 32.53 -23.78
C GLN A 476 20.79 31.04 -24.15
N PRO A 477 21.53 30.58 -25.18
CA PRO A 477 21.57 29.15 -25.52
C PRO A 477 22.27 28.35 -24.41
N LEU A 478 21.92 27.08 -24.26
CA LEU A 478 22.62 26.19 -23.34
C LEU A 478 24.10 26.07 -23.76
N PRO A 479 25.05 26.21 -22.81
CA PRO A 479 26.45 26.07 -23.14
C PRO A 479 26.74 24.65 -23.63
N SER A 480 27.34 24.56 -24.81
CA SER A 480 27.77 23.30 -25.42
C SER A 480 29.09 22.85 -24.80
N SER A 481 29.06 22.19 -23.63
CA SER A 481 30.20 21.39 -23.16
C SER A 481 29.79 20.32 -22.13
N PRO A 482 30.39 19.10 -22.17
CA PRO A 482 30.03 17.96 -21.32
C PRO A 482 30.92 17.89 -20.09
N MET A 483 30.37 18.07 -18.88
CA MET A 483 31.09 17.85 -17.63
C MET A 483 30.12 17.33 -16.58
N VAL A 484 30.08 16.00 -16.42
CA VAL A 484 29.15 15.25 -15.55
C VAL A 484 27.69 15.48 -15.97
N ARG A 485 26.94 14.42 -16.25
CA ARG A 485 25.51 14.61 -16.55
C ARG A 485 24.89 15.25 -15.31
N PHE A 486 24.06 16.29 -15.45
CA PHE A 486 23.34 16.91 -14.33
C PHE A 486 22.70 15.84 -13.42
N SER A 487 22.24 14.73 -14.00
CA SER A 487 21.77 13.53 -13.31
C SER A 487 22.80 12.86 -12.38
N GLU A 488 24.06 12.73 -12.78
CA GLU A 488 25.13 12.11 -11.97
C GLU A 488 25.48 12.98 -10.75
N SER A 489 25.55 14.31 -10.93
CA SER A 489 25.72 15.25 -9.80
C SER A 489 24.51 15.23 -8.86
N LEU A 490 23.30 15.13 -9.43
CA LEU A 490 22.06 15.05 -8.67
C LEU A 490 22.00 13.78 -7.80
N GLU A 491 22.38 12.63 -8.33
CA GLU A 491 22.43 11.38 -7.57
C GLU A 491 23.39 11.46 -6.37
N ALA A 492 24.54 12.12 -6.54
CA ALA A 492 25.49 12.33 -5.44
C ALA A 492 24.89 13.21 -4.33
N LEU A 493 24.25 14.33 -4.68
CA LEU A 493 23.60 15.23 -3.72
C LEU A 493 22.44 14.57 -2.98
N ILE A 494 21.59 13.81 -3.69
CA ILE A 494 20.50 13.05 -3.06
C ILE A 494 21.06 12.03 -2.07
N LYS A 495 22.20 11.40 -2.37
CA LYS A 495 22.84 10.46 -1.44
C LYS A 495 23.37 11.17 -0.19
N GLU A 496 23.94 12.36 -0.33
CA GLU A 496 24.36 13.20 0.80
C GLU A 496 23.15 13.59 1.66
N HIS A 497 22.01 13.95 1.05
CA HIS A 497 20.75 14.20 1.76
C HIS A 497 20.26 13.00 2.57
N VAL A 498 20.27 11.80 1.99
CA VAL A 498 19.91 10.56 2.70
C VAL A 498 20.84 10.34 3.90
N SER A 499 22.14 10.60 3.73
CA SER A 499 23.14 10.48 4.80
C SER A 499 22.84 11.43 5.96
N VAL A 500 22.65 12.73 5.66
CA VAL A 500 22.35 13.75 6.67
C VAL A 500 21.03 13.49 7.37
N GLY A 501 19.97 13.13 6.62
CA GLY A 501 18.68 12.76 7.19
C GLY A 501 18.81 11.60 8.18
N GLY A 502 19.54 10.55 7.81
CA GLY A 502 19.82 9.42 8.71
C GLY A 502 20.62 9.80 9.96
N MET A 503 21.55 10.75 9.87
CA MET A 503 22.26 11.26 11.05
C MET A 503 21.33 12.03 11.99
N LEU A 504 20.42 12.85 11.45
CA LEU A 504 19.44 13.61 12.23
C LEU A 504 18.41 12.68 12.90
N ASP A 505 17.88 11.69 12.17
CA ASP A 505 17.05 10.63 12.72
C ASP A 505 17.75 9.94 13.89
N ARG A 506 19.05 9.65 13.74
CA ARG A 506 19.83 9.01 14.79
C ARG A 506 20.02 9.91 16.01
N ILE A 507 20.25 11.20 15.81
CA ILE A 507 20.30 12.18 16.91
C ILE A 507 18.94 12.20 17.64
N ASN A 508 17.83 12.23 16.89
CA ASN A 508 16.48 12.21 17.45
C ASN A 508 16.25 10.96 18.31
N GLU A 509 16.57 9.77 17.79
CA GLU A 509 16.47 8.50 18.52
C GLU A 509 17.29 8.49 19.82
N VAL A 510 18.57 8.84 19.73
CA VAL A 510 19.53 8.78 20.84
C VAL A 510 19.14 9.77 21.95
N THR A 511 18.58 10.91 21.56
CA THR A 511 18.06 11.94 22.50
C THR A 511 16.61 11.70 22.93
N ARG A 512 15.97 10.61 22.47
CA ARG A 512 14.57 10.26 22.72
C ARG A 512 13.62 11.42 22.36
N GLY A 513 13.73 11.90 21.12
CA GLY A 513 12.96 13.04 20.62
C GLY A 513 13.33 14.35 21.32
N TYR A 514 14.63 14.56 21.58
CA TYR A 514 15.17 15.72 22.31
C TYR A 514 14.53 15.93 23.68
N THR A 515 14.33 14.85 24.44
CA THR A 515 13.81 14.92 25.81
C THR A 515 14.93 15.32 26.76
N LEU A 516 14.67 16.32 27.61
CA LEU A 516 15.66 16.83 28.56
C LEU A 516 15.69 15.95 29.83
N PRO A 517 16.88 15.58 30.35
CA PRO A 517 17.01 14.97 31.67
C PRO A 517 16.80 15.99 32.80
N ASP A 518 16.53 15.51 34.02
CA ASP A 518 16.25 16.35 35.20
C ASP A 518 17.40 17.29 35.59
N ASP A 519 18.63 16.92 35.26
CA ASP A 519 19.85 17.68 35.52
C ASP A 519 20.30 18.56 34.32
N ALA A 520 19.46 18.70 33.30
CA ALA A 520 19.76 19.52 32.13
C ALA A 520 19.98 21.00 32.51
N CYS A 521 21.16 21.52 32.15
CA CYS A 521 21.46 22.95 32.29
C CYS A 521 20.93 23.76 31.10
N ALA A 522 20.98 25.10 31.20
CA ALA A 522 20.50 26.00 30.15
C ALA A 522 21.17 25.75 28.77
N SER A 523 22.46 25.39 28.74
CA SER A 523 23.16 25.06 27.49
C SER A 523 22.69 23.74 26.89
N TYR A 524 22.32 22.76 27.72
CA TYR A 524 21.74 21.50 27.29
C TYR A 524 20.35 21.74 26.68
N THR A 525 19.49 22.50 27.37
CA THR A 525 18.18 22.92 26.86
C THR A 525 18.28 23.64 25.53
N LEU A 526 19.24 24.57 25.40
CA LEU A 526 19.45 25.33 24.18
C LEU A 526 19.91 24.45 23.03
N LEU A 527 20.87 23.55 23.26
CA LEU A 527 21.34 22.60 22.24
C LEU A 527 20.19 21.77 21.69
N PHE A 528 19.40 21.14 22.56
CA PHE A 528 18.32 20.25 22.14
C PHE A 528 17.22 21.00 21.37
N ARG A 529 16.94 22.26 21.75
CA ARG A 529 16.05 23.10 20.95
C ARG A 529 16.64 23.40 19.57
N MET A 530 17.92 23.77 19.48
CA MET A 530 18.57 24.07 18.20
C MET A 530 18.70 22.84 17.30
N LEU A 531 18.91 21.65 17.87
CA LEU A 531 18.95 20.40 17.10
C LEU A 531 17.57 20.05 16.52
N ARG A 532 16.50 20.28 17.28
CA ARG A 532 15.12 20.15 16.77
C ARG A 532 14.85 21.14 15.64
N GLU A 533 15.21 22.42 15.83
CA GLU A 533 15.07 23.44 14.78
C GLU A 533 15.90 23.11 13.54
N LEU A 534 17.10 22.53 13.71
CA LEU A 534 17.94 22.05 12.61
C LEU A 534 17.26 20.92 11.84
N GLU A 535 16.78 19.88 12.54
CA GLU A 535 16.07 18.76 11.93
C GLU A 535 14.82 19.23 11.17
N ASP A 536 14.02 20.11 11.77
CA ASP A 536 12.81 20.65 11.16
C ASP A 536 13.09 21.45 9.89
N ASP A 537 14.10 22.32 9.90
CA ASP A 537 14.50 23.11 8.73
C ASP A 537 15.10 22.23 7.63
N THR A 538 15.99 21.30 7.99
CA THR A 538 16.63 20.39 7.04
C THR A 538 15.63 19.49 6.31
N HIS A 539 14.61 18.97 6.99
CA HIS A 539 13.57 18.17 6.31
C HIS A 539 12.81 18.98 5.25
N VAL A 540 12.48 20.24 5.55
CA VAL A 540 11.81 21.12 4.58
C VAL A 540 12.76 21.47 3.44
N HIS A 541 13.99 21.87 3.75
CA HIS A 541 15.05 22.19 2.79
C HIS A 541 15.23 21.06 1.77
N ILE A 542 15.54 19.85 2.25
CA ILE A 542 15.79 18.69 1.40
C ILE A 542 14.54 18.31 0.60
N HIS A 543 13.33 18.48 1.17
CA HIS A 543 12.10 18.24 0.42
C HIS A 543 11.96 19.18 -0.78
N LEU A 544 12.20 20.49 -0.57
CA LEU A 544 12.13 21.50 -1.63
C LEU A 544 13.13 21.19 -2.74
N GLU A 545 14.32 20.70 -2.41
CA GLU A 545 15.35 20.32 -3.36
C GLU A 545 15.01 19.04 -4.12
N ASN A 546 14.91 17.92 -3.40
CA ASN A 546 14.74 16.60 -4.00
C ASN A 546 13.44 16.48 -4.78
N ASN A 547 12.34 16.95 -4.19
CA ASN A 547 11.00 16.61 -4.68
C ASN A 547 10.39 17.69 -5.58
N ILE A 548 10.93 18.92 -5.54
CA ILE A 548 10.41 20.04 -6.34
C ILE A 548 11.49 20.58 -7.28
N LEU A 549 12.57 21.15 -6.74
CA LEU A 549 13.58 21.87 -7.53
C LEU A 549 14.27 20.95 -8.54
N PHE A 550 14.88 19.86 -8.06
CA PHE A 550 15.67 18.95 -8.87
C PHE A 550 14.81 18.18 -9.87
N ARG A 551 13.62 17.73 -9.45
CA ARG A 551 12.65 17.08 -10.35
C ARG A 551 12.28 17.98 -11.53
N LYS A 552 11.86 19.22 -11.24
CA LYS A 552 11.49 20.19 -12.29
C LYS A 552 12.68 20.59 -13.15
N ALA A 553 13.87 20.73 -12.57
CA ALA A 553 15.08 21.02 -13.32
C ALA A 553 15.46 19.88 -14.29
N ALA A 554 15.37 18.62 -13.85
CA ALA A 554 15.62 17.46 -14.69
C ALA A 554 14.56 17.29 -15.80
N GLU A 555 13.30 17.64 -15.54
CA GLU A 555 12.26 17.73 -16.58
C GLU A 555 12.56 18.85 -17.59
N LEU A 556 12.99 20.01 -17.11
CA LEU A 556 13.33 21.14 -17.96
C LEU A 556 14.53 20.84 -18.86
N GLU A 557 15.60 20.27 -18.31
CA GLU A 557 16.79 19.85 -19.06
C GLU A 557 16.40 18.86 -20.18
N ARG A 558 15.59 17.84 -19.88
CA ARG A 558 15.09 16.88 -20.87
C ARG A 558 14.24 17.51 -21.97
N SER A 559 13.58 18.64 -21.71
CA SER A 559 12.76 19.34 -22.71
C SER A 559 13.57 20.25 -23.64
N LEU A 560 14.82 20.59 -23.27
CA LEU A 560 15.71 21.47 -24.01
C LEU A 560 16.76 20.71 -24.84
N ASN A 561 17.01 19.45 -24.48
CA ASN A 561 17.79 18.47 -25.25
C ASN A 561 16.89 17.75 -26.25
#